data_AF-B5JWV7-F1
#
_entry.id   AF-B5JWV7-F1
#
_cell.length_a   1.000
_cell.length_b   1.000
_cell.length_c   1.000
_cell.angle_alpha   90.00
_cell.angle_beta   90.00
_cell.angle_gamma   90.00
#
_symmetry.space_group_name_H-M   'P 1'
#
loop_
_entity.id
_entity.type
_entity.pdbx_description
1 polymer ?
#
loop_
_entity_poly.entity_id
_entity_poly.type
_entity_poly.pdbx_seq_one_letter_code
_entity_poly.pdbx_strand_id
1 'polypeptide(L)'
;MSQYRSIGLTRNLHADVGDTLNQLYKHLKAAGYNVVLGKSCRGWVHSGNDTETYYGLSDFASLVDLTIVLGGDGTLLSAARALSEENIPIIGINLGRLGFLVDVSTQNAMLDQVDAILAGECIREERFLLSARLLRKGQCVAQETAFNDVVVHNRKEVRMIEYSLAIDGVHVNHDRADGLVVSTPTGSTAYALSSGGPLLYPTLEAISLVPICPHTLSHRPLVVNANSTINIELDTRCGTTAQVTFDGQANQNLEPGDVVEIRRHAHTVTLLHPKDYDFYSILRAKLRWGDNLTR
;
A
#
# COMPACT_ATOMS: atom_id res chain seq x y z
N MET A 1 1.04 19.92 -24.26
CA MET A 1 1.34 20.47 -22.92
C MET A 1 0.93 19.41 -21.92
N SER A 2 1.76 19.09 -20.94
CA SER A 2 1.39 18.15 -19.88
C SER A 2 0.17 18.68 -19.10
N GLN A 3 -0.67 17.76 -18.61
CA GLN A 3 -1.74 18.11 -17.67
C GLN A 3 -1.22 18.43 -16.27
N TYR A 4 0.02 18.05 -15.96
CA TYR A 4 0.68 18.30 -14.68
C TYR A 4 1.58 19.54 -14.78
N ARG A 5 1.50 20.45 -13.82
CA ARG A 5 2.33 21.66 -13.71
C ARG A 5 3.27 21.57 -12.52
N SER A 6 2.75 21.13 -11.38
CA SER A 6 3.48 20.91 -10.14
C SER A 6 3.73 19.42 -9.91
N ILE A 7 5.00 19.02 -9.84
CA ILE A 7 5.41 17.63 -9.63
C ILE A 7 6.06 17.50 -8.25
N GLY A 8 5.45 16.69 -7.40
CA GLY A 8 5.98 16.33 -6.09
C GLY A 8 7.04 15.24 -6.18
N LEU A 9 8.18 15.43 -5.49
CA LEU A 9 9.15 14.36 -5.27
C LEU A 9 9.17 13.96 -3.79
N THR A 10 9.13 12.65 -3.54
CA THR A 10 9.35 12.07 -2.21
C THR A 10 10.16 10.78 -2.33
N ARG A 11 10.91 10.41 -1.28
CA ARG A 11 11.76 9.21 -1.27
C ARG A 11 11.65 8.38 0.01
N ASN A 12 12.17 7.15 -0.05
CA ASN A 12 12.50 6.37 1.14
C ASN A 12 13.64 7.05 1.92
N LEU A 13 13.58 7.04 3.25
CA LEU A 13 14.64 7.57 4.11
C LEU A 13 15.89 6.67 4.15
N HIS A 14 15.73 5.36 3.95
CA HIS A 14 16.75 4.33 4.22
C HIS A 14 17.53 3.83 3.00
N ALA A 15 17.21 4.30 1.80
CA ALA A 15 17.93 3.96 0.58
C ALA A 15 18.87 5.11 0.19
N ASP A 16 20.08 4.77 -0.26
CA ASP A 16 20.97 5.72 -0.93
C ASP A 16 20.46 5.95 -2.35
N VAL A 17 19.90 7.14 -2.57
CA VAL A 17 19.14 7.49 -3.78
C VAL A 17 19.48 8.90 -4.28
N GLY A 18 20.59 9.47 -3.80
CA GLY A 18 20.97 10.87 -4.04
C GLY A 18 21.12 11.20 -5.51
N ASP A 19 21.90 10.40 -6.22
CA ASP A 19 22.20 10.65 -7.63
C ASP A 19 20.94 10.58 -8.49
N THR A 20 20.10 9.55 -8.30
CA THR A 20 18.82 9.41 -9.02
C THR A 20 17.84 10.54 -8.69
N LEU A 21 17.66 10.89 -7.41
CA LEU A 21 16.77 11.98 -7.02
C LEU A 21 17.24 13.32 -7.60
N ASN A 22 18.53 13.59 -7.55
CA ASN A 22 19.12 14.84 -8.04
C ASN A 22 19.11 14.92 -9.58
N GLN A 23 19.31 13.80 -10.27
CA GLN A 23 19.16 13.67 -11.72
C GLN A 23 17.72 13.97 -12.14
N LEU A 24 16.73 13.32 -11.51
CA LEU A 24 15.31 13.54 -11.78
C LEU A 24 14.88 14.99 -11.48
N TYR A 25 15.28 15.53 -10.33
CA TYR A 25 14.99 16.93 -9.97
C TYR A 25 15.52 17.91 -11.03
N LYS A 26 16.77 17.75 -11.48
CA LYS A 26 17.38 18.60 -12.52
C LYS A 26 16.67 18.45 -13.87
N HIS A 27 16.31 17.22 -14.24
CA HIS A 27 15.57 16.93 -15.47
C HIS A 27 14.20 17.63 -15.48
N LEU A 28 13.40 17.47 -14.42
CA LEU A 28 12.08 18.10 -14.32
C LEU A 28 12.14 19.63 -14.28
N LYS A 29 13.14 20.21 -13.59
CA LYS A 29 13.39 21.67 -13.62
C LYS A 29 13.77 22.15 -15.03
N ALA A 30 14.63 21.42 -15.74
CA ALA A 30 15.03 21.75 -17.11
C ALA A 30 13.88 21.65 -18.12
N ALA A 31 12.95 20.71 -17.90
CA ALA A 31 11.69 20.59 -18.65
C ALA A 31 10.64 21.66 -18.28
N GLY A 32 10.90 22.51 -17.28
CA GLY A 32 10.05 23.65 -16.90
C GLY A 32 8.94 23.35 -15.90
N TYR A 33 8.96 22.18 -15.23
CA TYR A 33 7.98 21.84 -14.20
C TYR A 33 8.24 22.55 -12.86
N ASN A 34 7.17 22.86 -12.14
CA ASN A 34 7.27 23.32 -10.75
C ASN A 34 7.53 22.11 -9.82
N VAL A 35 8.80 21.84 -9.53
CA VAL A 35 9.18 20.71 -8.67
C VAL A 35 9.01 21.07 -7.18
N VAL A 36 8.17 20.32 -6.47
CA VAL A 36 7.89 20.46 -5.03
C VAL A 36 8.56 19.31 -4.29
N LEU A 37 9.30 19.60 -3.21
CA LEU A 37 10.07 18.60 -2.47
C LEU A 37 9.42 18.25 -1.12
N GLY A 38 9.16 16.97 -0.88
CA GLY A 38 8.76 16.50 0.44
C GLY A 38 9.93 16.52 1.43
N LYS A 39 9.66 16.62 2.73
CA LYS A 39 10.68 16.56 3.81
C LYS A 39 11.65 15.38 3.70
N SER A 40 11.25 14.27 3.11
CA SER A 40 12.10 13.09 2.86
C SER A 40 13.31 13.38 1.94
N CYS A 41 13.19 14.33 1.01
CA CYS A 41 14.23 14.73 0.06
C CYS A 41 15.34 15.63 0.65
N ARG A 42 15.18 16.11 1.90
CA ARG A 42 16.10 17.09 2.50
C ARG A 42 17.53 16.57 2.61
N GLY A 43 18.47 17.32 2.02
CA GLY A 43 19.90 16.98 2.01
C GLY A 43 20.35 16.08 0.86
N TRP A 44 19.45 15.74 -0.06
CA TRP A 44 19.73 14.86 -1.21
C TRP A 44 19.59 15.57 -2.56
N VAL A 45 18.84 16.67 -2.62
CA VAL A 45 18.75 17.54 -3.80
C VAL A 45 19.83 18.63 -3.72
N HIS A 46 20.59 18.79 -4.82
CA HIS A 46 21.69 19.72 -4.92
C HIS A 46 21.46 20.68 -6.11
N SER A 47 20.72 21.75 -5.83
CA SER A 47 20.33 22.86 -6.71
C SER A 47 21.47 23.82 -7.09
N GLY A 48 22.70 23.58 -6.63
CA GLY A 48 23.82 24.50 -6.79
C GLY A 48 23.76 25.63 -5.76
N ASN A 49 23.06 26.73 -6.08
CA ASN A 49 23.08 27.97 -5.30
C ASN A 49 21.77 28.31 -4.56
N ASP A 50 20.63 27.70 -4.90
CA ASP A 50 19.33 28.04 -4.31
C ASP A 50 18.99 27.17 -3.09
N THR A 51 18.52 27.78 -2.00
CA THR A 51 18.01 27.05 -0.84
C THR A 51 16.62 26.48 -1.11
N GLU A 52 16.55 25.19 -1.43
CA GLU A 52 15.29 24.47 -1.64
C GLU A 52 14.39 24.45 -0.40
N THR A 53 13.07 24.56 -0.63
CA THR A 53 12.04 24.45 0.42
C THR A 53 11.50 23.02 0.47
N TYR A 54 11.31 22.49 1.69
CA TYR A 54 10.90 21.11 1.94
C TYR A 54 9.62 21.05 2.76
N TYR A 55 8.57 20.49 2.19
CA TYR A 55 7.20 20.58 2.69
C TYR A 55 6.82 19.43 3.63
N GLY A 56 5.99 19.72 4.64
CA GLY A 56 5.27 18.69 5.39
C GLY A 56 4.26 17.98 4.49
N LEU A 57 3.77 16.81 4.89
CA LEU A 57 2.87 16.01 4.04
C LEU A 57 1.61 16.79 3.61
N SER A 58 0.95 17.49 4.54
CA SER A 58 -0.25 18.27 4.24
C SER A 58 0.04 19.41 3.26
N ASP A 59 1.05 20.24 3.55
CA ASP A 59 1.47 21.33 2.64
C ASP A 59 1.86 20.77 1.26
N PHE A 60 2.63 19.67 1.23
CA PHE A 60 3.10 19.01 0.01
C PHE A 60 1.94 18.56 -0.87
N ALA A 61 0.94 17.87 -0.29
CA ALA A 61 -0.21 17.37 -1.04
C ALA A 61 -1.00 18.51 -1.70
N SER A 62 -1.23 19.62 -0.96
CA SER A 62 -1.93 20.80 -1.49
C SER A 62 -1.21 21.56 -2.62
N LEU A 63 0.05 21.22 -2.93
CA LEU A 63 0.90 21.93 -3.88
C LEU A 63 1.21 21.16 -5.17
N VAL A 64 0.77 19.91 -5.32
CA VAL A 64 1.21 19.00 -6.39
C VAL A 64 0.05 18.40 -7.19
N ASP A 65 0.23 18.31 -8.51
CA ASP A 65 -0.73 17.68 -9.43
C ASP A 65 -0.44 16.18 -9.63
N LEU A 66 0.78 15.74 -9.30
CA LEU A 66 1.30 14.38 -9.44
C LEU A 66 2.49 14.20 -8.48
N THR A 67 2.65 13.00 -7.92
CA THR A 67 3.81 12.66 -7.08
C THR A 67 4.64 11.53 -7.68
N ILE A 68 5.96 11.71 -7.73
CA ILE A 68 6.92 10.65 -8.03
C ILE A 68 7.54 10.16 -6.71
N VAL A 69 7.41 8.86 -6.45
CA VAL A 69 7.91 8.17 -5.26
C VAL A 69 9.15 7.38 -5.61
N LEU A 70 10.28 7.75 -4.99
CA LEU A 70 11.57 7.11 -5.17
C LEU A 70 11.81 6.09 -4.04
N GLY A 71 11.63 4.80 -4.32
CA GLY A 71 11.84 3.77 -3.29
C GLY A 71 11.53 2.35 -3.75
N GLY A 72 10.95 1.58 -2.84
CA GLY A 72 10.33 0.28 -3.12
C GLY A 72 8.88 0.28 -2.66
N ASP A 73 8.19 -0.86 -2.80
CA ASP A 73 6.76 -1.01 -2.50
C ASP A 73 6.35 -0.33 -1.17
N GLY A 74 7.06 -0.60 -0.07
CA GLY A 74 6.76 -0.03 1.25
C GLY A 74 6.79 1.50 1.34
N THR A 75 7.61 2.16 0.50
CA THR A 75 7.64 3.64 0.36
C THR A 75 6.42 4.15 -0.38
N LEU A 76 6.01 3.42 -1.42
CA LEU A 76 4.81 3.72 -2.17
C LEU A 76 3.55 3.45 -1.34
N LEU A 77 3.51 2.42 -0.49
CA LEU A 77 2.40 2.23 0.47
C LEU A 77 2.21 3.48 1.36
N SER A 78 3.30 3.98 1.95
CA SER A 78 3.26 5.16 2.81
C SER A 78 2.78 6.41 2.06
N ALA A 79 3.23 6.61 0.81
CA ALA A 79 2.79 7.73 -0.03
C ALA A 79 1.33 7.57 -0.50
N ALA A 80 0.93 6.36 -0.89
CA ALA A 80 -0.41 6.04 -1.36
C ALA A 80 -1.47 6.33 -0.30
N ARG A 81 -1.28 5.85 0.94
CA ARG A 81 -2.19 6.19 2.05
C ARG A 81 -2.25 7.70 2.27
N ALA A 82 -1.07 8.32 2.36
CA ALA A 82 -0.87 9.73 2.68
C ALA A 82 -1.41 10.74 1.65
N LEU A 83 -1.57 10.34 0.38
CA LEU A 83 -2.03 11.18 -0.73
C LEU A 83 -3.42 10.76 -1.26
N SER A 84 -4.01 9.70 -0.72
CA SER A 84 -5.26 9.13 -1.23
C SER A 84 -6.45 10.09 -1.18
N GLU A 85 -6.57 10.90 -0.12
CA GLU A 85 -7.70 11.83 0.07
C GLU A 85 -7.74 12.94 -1.01
N GLU A 86 -6.57 13.40 -1.46
CA GLU A 86 -6.42 14.43 -2.50
C GLU A 86 -6.50 13.87 -3.93
N ASN A 87 -6.58 12.54 -4.10
CA ASN A 87 -6.64 11.83 -5.39
C ASN A 87 -5.44 12.11 -6.32
N ILE A 88 -4.28 12.46 -5.75
CA ILE A 88 -3.05 12.78 -6.47
C ILE A 88 -2.48 11.51 -7.13
N PRO A 89 -2.26 11.47 -8.46
CA PRO A 89 -1.64 10.33 -9.14
C PRO A 89 -0.19 10.10 -8.72
N ILE A 90 0.21 8.83 -8.65
CA ILE A 90 1.54 8.40 -8.17
C ILE A 90 2.29 7.65 -9.27
N ILE A 91 3.56 8.02 -9.49
CA ILE A 91 4.55 7.24 -10.24
C ILE A 91 5.52 6.59 -9.25
N GLY A 92 5.72 5.28 -9.35
CA GLY A 92 6.71 4.54 -8.55
C GLY A 92 8.02 4.30 -9.31
N ILE A 93 9.14 4.87 -8.84
CA ILE A 93 10.48 4.59 -9.35
C ILE A 93 11.19 3.60 -8.42
N ASN A 94 11.58 2.45 -8.98
CA ASN A 94 12.24 1.38 -8.25
C ASN A 94 13.75 1.54 -8.23
N LEU A 95 14.33 1.69 -7.04
CA LEU A 95 15.77 1.88 -6.84
C LEU A 95 16.51 0.59 -6.45
N GLY A 96 15.89 -0.59 -6.59
CA GLY A 96 16.49 -1.86 -6.19
C GLY A 96 15.79 -3.10 -6.76
N ARG A 97 15.19 -3.93 -5.89
CA ARG A 97 14.55 -5.20 -6.29
C ARG A 97 13.14 -4.95 -6.83
N LEU A 98 12.79 -5.58 -7.96
CA LEU A 98 11.65 -5.34 -8.89
C LEU A 98 10.29 -4.83 -8.38
N GLY A 99 9.91 -4.99 -7.10
CA GLY A 99 8.61 -4.49 -6.60
C GLY A 99 7.35 -5.16 -7.20
N PHE A 100 6.18 -4.84 -6.66
CA PHE A 100 4.87 -5.08 -7.30
C PHE A 100 4.15 -3.76 -7.64
N LEU A 101 4.66 -2.62 -7.14
CA LEU A 101 4.05 -1.30 -7.25
C LEU A 101 4.95 -0.23 -7.88
N VAL A 102 6.22 -0.56 -8.13
CA VAL A 102 7.25 0.39 -8.58
C VAL A 102 7.84 -0.09 -9.91
N ASP A 103 7.36 0.51 -11.00
CA ASP A 103 7.49 -0.06 -12.35
C ASP A 103 8.51 0.67 -13.24
N VAL A 104 8.87 1.91 -12.88
CA VAL A 104 9.95 2.63 -13.57
C VAL A 104 11.29 2.15 -13.04
N SER A 105 12.07 1.50 -13.91
CA SER A 105 13.42 1.01 -13.59
C SER A 105 14.44 2.14 -13.71
N THR A 106 15.44 2.15 -12.83
CA THR A 106 16.60 3.05 -12.95
C THR A 106 17.52 2.73 -14.14
N GLN A 107 17.36 1.57 -14.78
CA GLN A 107 18.25 1.13 -15.85
C GLN A 107 17.91 1.81 -17.18
N ASN A 108 18.80 2.71 -17.62
CA ASN A 108 18.96 3.27 -18.97
C ASN A 108 17.78 4.04 -19.62
N ALA A 109 16.55 4.00 -19.10
CA ALA A 109 15.39 4.68 -19.71
C ALA A 109 14.45 5.39 -18.71
N MET A 110 14.86 5.55 -17.45
CA MET A 110 14.03 6.10 -16.36
C MET A 110 13.43 7.48 -16.69
N LEU A 111 14.25 8.42 -17.19
CA LEU A 111 13.81 9.78 -17.50
C LEU A 111 12.84 9.79 -18.69
N ASP A 112 13.14 9.00 -19.73
CA ASP A 112 12.27 8.87 -20.90
C ASP A 112 10.91 8.26 -20.55
N GLN A 113 10.89 7.27 -19.64
CA GLN A 113 9.64 6.70 -19.10
C GLN A 113 8.85 7.73 -18.28
N VAL A 114 9.52 8.53 -17.45
CA VAL A 114 8.86 9.62 -16.70
C VAL A 114 8.29 10.66 -17.66
N ASP A 115 9.05 11.11 -18.66
CA ASP A 115 8.59 12.09 -19.66
C ASP A 115 7.39 11.56 -20.47
N ALA A 116 7.41 10.28 -20.86
CA ALA A 116 6.28 9.62 -21.51
C ALA A 116 5.04 9.65 -20.61
N ILE A 117 5.15 9.25 -19.34
CA ILE A 117 4.03 9.30 -18.39
C ILE A 117 3.51 10.73 -18.20
N LEU A 118 4.40 11.72 -18.09
CA LEU A 118 4.04 13.14 -17.97
C LEU A 118 3.41 13.71 -19.24
N ALA A 119 3.72 13.15 -20.42
CA ALA A 119 3.04 13.45 -21.68
C ALA A 119 1.64 12.80 -21.80
N GLY A 120 1.26 11.95 -20.84
CA GLY A 120 0.01 11.17 -20.86
C GLY A 120 0.14 9.81 -21.57
N GLU A 121 1.37 9.39 -21.89
CA GLU A 121 1.67 8.10 -22.50
C GLU A 121 1.85 7.00 -21.44
N CYS A 122 0.79 6.76 -20.67
CA CYS A 122 0.78 5.84 -19.54
C CYS A 122 -0.47 4.96 -19.47
N ILE A 123 -0.39 3.89 -18.66
CA ILE A 123 -1.54 3.16 -18.17
C ILE A 123 -1.91 3.76 -16.81
N ARG A 124 -3.17 4.21 -16.68
CA ARG A 124 -3.73 4.71 -15.41
C ARG A 124 -4.49 3.57 -14.73
N GLU A 125 -4.11 3.24 -13.50
CA GLU A 125 -4.74 2.17 -12.73
C GLU A 125 -5.24 2.68 -11.38
N GLU A 126 -6.52 2.43 -11.06
CA GLU A 126 -7.13 2.88 -9.81
C GLU A 126 -7.23 1.70 -8.83
N ARG A 127 -6.72 1.91 -7.61
CA ARG A 127 -6.60 0.90 -6.56
C ARG A 127 -7.32 1.40 -5.31
N PHE A 128 -8.23 0.61 -4.75
CA PHE A 128 -8.90 1.00 -3.50
C PHE A 128 -8.03 0.71 -2.27
N LEU A 129 -8.27 1.44 -1.19
CA LEU A 129 -7.70 1.19 0.13
C LEU A 129 -8.77 0.56 1.04
N LEU A 130 -8.34 -0.12 2.09
CA LEU A 130 -9.18 -0.42 3.25
C LEU A 130 -9.19 0.78 4.18
N SER A 131 -10.35 1.05 4.78
CA SER A 131 -10.52 1.90 5.95
C SER A 131 -10.88 1.00 7.12
N ALA A 132 -10.20 1.16 8.25
CA ALA A 132 -10.41 0.36 9.44
C ALA A 132 -10.68 1.25 10.66
N ARG A 133 -11.69 0.88 11.44
CA ARG A 133 -12.10 1.56 12.67
C ARG A 133 -12.02 0.60 13.84
N LEU A 134 -11.29 0.99 14.88
CA LEU A 134 -11.27 0.29 16.15
C LEU A 134 -12.40 0.82 17.04
N LEU A 135 -13.40 -0.02 17.28
CA LEU A 135 -14.56 0.28 18.09
C LEU A 135 -14.41 -0.37 19.47
N ARG A 136 -14.31 0.44 20.52
CA ARG A 136 -14.28 0.01 21.92
C ARG A 136 -15.57 0.42 22.61
N LYS A 137 -16.36 -0.55 23.09
CA LYS A 137 -17.67 -0.31 23.72
C LYS A 137 -18.60 0.57 22.84
N GLY A 138 -18.54 0.36 21.53
CA GLY A 138 -19.29 1.11 20.52
C GLY A 138 -18.74 2.50 20.14
N GLN A 139 -17.62 2.95 20.73
CA GLN A 139 -16.98 4.22 20.40
C GLN A 139 -15.73 3.99 19.54
N CYS A 140 -15.54 4.81 18.49
CA CYS A 140 -14.34 4.75 17.66
C CYS A 140 -13.16 5.37 18.40
N VAL A 141 -12.15 4.55 18.73
CA VAL A 141 -10.94 4.98 19.47
C VAL A 141 -9.70 5.12 18.60
N ALA A 142 -9.69 4.49 17.42
CA ALA A 142 -8.68 4.71 16.38
C ALA A 142 -9.31 4.46 15.00
N GLN A 143 -8.82 5.16 13.98
CA GLN A 143 -9.19 4.95 12.58
C GLN A 143 -7.93 5.12 11.72
N GLU A 144 -7.70 4.18 10.81
CA GLU A 144 -6.53 4.13 9.94
C GLU A 144 -6.94 3.62 8.54
N THR A 145 -6.06 3.81 7.55
CA THR A 145 -6.20 3.22 6.22
C THR A 145 -5.09 2.20 5.95
N ALA A 146 -5.33 1.28 5.02
CA ALA A 146 -4.36 0.28 4.57
C ALA A 146 -4.47 0.08 3.06
N PHE A 147 -3.35 0.11 2.34
CA PHE A 147 -3.33 -0.10 0.89
C PHE A 147 -3.17 -1.58 0.50
N ASN A 148 -2.47 -2.36 1.33
CA ASN A 148 -2.32 -3.80 1.21
C ASN A 148 -3.29 -4.55 2.14
N ASP A 149 -3.14 -4.37 3.44
CA ASP A 149 -3.78 -5.24 4.43
C ASP A 149 -3.96 -4.62 5.82
N VAL A 150 -5.05 -5.06 6.45
CA VAL A 150 -5.36 -4.89 7.87
C VAL A 150 -5.20 -6.26 8.53
N VAL A 151 -4.31 -6.37 9.49
CA VAL A 151 -3.94 -7.64 10.13
C VAL A 151 -4.31 -7.59 11.59
N VAL A 152 -5.21 -8.46 12.04
CA VAL A 152 -5.48 -8.70 13.46
C VAL A 152 -4.68 -9.92 13.90
N HIS A 153 -3.76 -9.77 14.86
CA HIS A 153 -2.85 -10.85 15.25
C HIS A 153 -2.50 -10.84 16.76
N ASN A 154 -1.93 -11.95 17.26
CA ASN A 154 -1.39 -12.01 18.61
C ASN A 154 -0.20 -11.04 18.80
N ARG A 155 -0.09 -10.43 19.99
CA ARG A 155 0.89 -9.35 20.20
C ARG A 155 2.27 -9.86 20.63
N LYS A 156 2.33 -10.71 21.66
CA LYS A 156 3.58 -11.21 22.29
C LYS A 156 3.47 -12.59 22.97
N GLU A 157 2.32 -13.25 22.87
CA GLU A 157 2.07 -14.52 23.56
C GLU A 157 2.14 -15.70 22.57
N VAL A 158 2.59 -16.87 23.03
CA VAL A 158 2.56 -18.14 22.26
C VAL A 158 1.12 -18.72 22.24
N ARG A 159 0.12 -17.85 22.21
CA ARG A 159 -1.30 -18.17 22.28
C ARG A 159 -2.00 -17.57 21.08
N MET A 160 -2.84 -18.38 20.45
CA MET A 160 -3.77 -17.95 19.42
C MET A 160 -4.77 -16.94 20.01
N ILE A 161 -5.21 -16.01 19.17
CA ILE A 161 -6.37 -15.16 19.48
C ILE A 161 -7.65 -15.95 19.21
N GLU A 162 -8.73 -15.59 19.91
CA GLU A 162 -10.07 -16.12 19.68
C GLU A 162 -10.97 -14.94 19.27
N TYR A 163 -11.63 -15.06 18.12
CA TYR A 163 -12.40 -13.97 17.53
C TYR A 163 -13.65 -14.46 16.82
N SER A 164 -14.64 -13.58 16.73
CA SER A 164 -15.84 -13.75 15.92
C SER A 164 -15.73 -12.90 14.66
N LEU A 165 -16.02 -13.50 13.51
CA LEU A 165 -16.08 -12.83 12.21
C LEU A 165 -17.53 -12.65 11.78
N ALA A 166 -17.88 -11.43 11.36
CA ALA A 166 -19.14 -11.15 10.68
C ALA A 166 -18.88 -10.32 9.41
N ILE A 167 -19.67 -10.57 8.37
CA ILE A 167 -19.62 -9.83 7.10
C ILE A 167 -21.02 -9.31 6.81
N ASP A 168 -21.14 -8.01 6.56
CA ASP A 168 -22.41 -7.30 6.32
C ASP A 168 -23.46 -7.54 7.42
N GLY A 169 -22.98 -7.68 8.67
CA GLY A 169 -23.79 -7.96 9.86
C GLY A 169 -24.17 -9.44 10.05
N VAL A 170 -23.83 -10.32 9.11
CA VAL A 170 -24.09 -11.76 9.19
C VAL A 170 -22.87 -12.47 9.80
N HIS A 171 -23.07 -13.27 10.85
CA HIS A 171 -22.02 -14.10 11.44
C HIS A 171 -21.50 -15.13 10.44
N VAL A 172 -20.18 -15.19 10.26
CA VAL A 172 -19.51 -16.15 9.38
C VAL A 172 -19.00 -17.33 10.18
N ASN A 173 -18.15 -17.06 11.17
CA ASN A 173 -17.60 -18.07 12.07
C ASN A 173 -17.03 -17.45 13.35
N HIS A 174 -16.66 -18.34 14.26
CA HIS A 174 -15.87 -18.07 15.45
C HIS A 174 -14.65 -18.99 15.38
N ASP A 175 -13.42 -18.47 15.47
CA ASP A 175 -12.20 -19.24 15.20
C ASP A 175 -11.05 -18.89 16.14
N ARG A 176 -10.05 -19.78 16.15
CA ARG A 176 -8.79 -19.63 16.88
C ARG A 176 -7.61 -19.74 15.92
N ALA A 177 -6.82 -18.68 15.85
CA ALA A 177 -5.71 -18.56 14.92
C ALA A 177 -4.61 -17.64 15.51
N ASP A 178 -3.42 -17.61 14.92
CA ASP A 178 -2.42 -16.58 15.24
C ASP A 178 -2.91 -15.18 14.81
N GLY A 179 -3.80 -15.13 13.82
CA GLY A 179 -4.46 -13.92 13.37
C GLY A 179 -5.36 -14.09 12.14
N LEU A 180 -5.80 -12.97 11.58
CA LEU A 180 -6.55 -12.84 10.33
C LEU A 180 -6.01 -11.64 9.54
N VAL A 181 -5.67 -11.87 8.27
CA VAL A 181 -5.31 -10.83 7.29
C VAL A 181 -6.57 -10.49 6.49
N VAL A 182 -6.95 -9.22 6.46
CA VAL A 182 -7.98 -8.68 5.56
C VAL A 182 -7.27 -7.80 4.54
N SER A 183 -7.30 -8.19 3.27
CA SER A 183 -6.40 -7.66 2.24
C SER A 183 -7.14 -7.16 0.99
N THR A 184 -6.62 -6.09 0.41
CA THR A 184 -6.96 -5.61 -0.94
C THR A 184 -6.38 -6.56 -2.00
N PRO A 185 -6.76 -6.43 -3.28
CA PRO A 185 -6.09 -7.15 -4.36
C PRO A 185 -4.61 -6.80 -4.46
N THR A 186 -4.24 -5.54 -4.19
CA THR A 186 -2.85 -5.08 -4.11
C THR A 186 -2.07 -5.80 -3.01
N GLY A 187 -2.67 -6.00 -1.83
CA GLY A 187 -2.06 -6.76 -0.73
C GLY A 187 -2.06 -8.28 -0.93
N SER A 188 -2.79 -8.80 -1.92
CA SER A 188 -2.85 -10.25 -2.18
C SER A 188 -1.47 -10.87 -2.50
N THR A 189 -0.52 -10.06 -2.99
CA THR A 189 0.89 -10.44 -3.22
C THR A 189 1.81 -10.24 -2.01
N ALA A 190 1.31 -9.69 -0.91
CA ALA A 190 2.06 -9.34 0.30
C ALA A 190 1.85 -10.38 1.41
N TYR A 191 1.40 -9.99 2.61
CA TYR A 191 1.29 -10.93 3.73
C TYR A 191 0.22 -11.99 3.50
N ALA A 192 -0.89 -11.61 2.84
CA ALA A 192 -1.94 -12.55 2.41
C ALA A 192 -1.39 -13.75 1.61
N LEU A 193 -0.44 -13.54 0.70
CA LEU A 193 0.21 -14.62 -0.07
C LEU A 193 0.96 -15.59 0.85
N SER A 194 1.69 -15.05 1.83
CA SER A 194 2.48 -15.83 2.79
C SER A 194 1.60 -16.64 3.75
N SER A 195 0.39 -16.15 4.05
CA SER A 195 -0.64 -16.87 4.80
C SER A 195 -1.49 -17.84 3.95
N GLY A 196 -1.14 -18.06 2.69
CA GLY A 196 -1.83 -19.01 1.80
C GLY A 196 -3.09 -18.47 1.13
N GLY A 197 -3.25 -17.14 1.07
CA GLY A 197 -4.31 -16.46 0.33
C GLY A 197 -4.16 -16.56 -1.19
N PRO A 198 -5.25 -16.37 -1.96
CA PRO A 198 -5.21 -16.33 -3.40
C PRO A 198 -4.55 -15.04 -3.91
N LEU A 199 -3.84 -15.14 -5.04
CA LEU A 199 -3.45 -13.98 -5.83
C LEU A 199 -4.69 -13.37 -6.50
N LEU A 200 -4.89 -12.08 -6.35
CA LEU A 200 -5.97 -11.33 -6.98
C LEU A 200 -5.39 -10.36 -8.02
N TYR A 201 -6.12 -10.14 -9.13
CA TYR A 201 -5.72 -9.13 -10.09
C TYR A 201 -5.93 -7.73 -9.49
N PRO A 202 -5.02 -6.75 -9.66
CA PRO A 202 -5.00 -5.61 -8.75
C PRO A 202 -6.19 -4.63 -8.83
N THR A 203 -6.89 -4.57 -9.98
CA THR A 203 -8.13 -3.79 -10.16
C THR A 203 -9.41 -4.50 -9.72
N LEU A 204 -9.33 -5.75 -9.24
CA LEU A 204 -10.52 -6.54 -8.88
C LEU A 204 -11.26 -5.94 -7.69
N GLU A 205 -12.58 -5.73 -7.78
CA GLU A 205 -13.37 -5.20 -6.65
C GLU A 205 -13.71 -6.29 -5.61
N ALA A 206 -12.68 -6.85 -4.97
CA ALA A 206 -12.80 -7.90 -3.96
C ALA A 206 -11.85 -7.71 -2.76
N ILE A 207 -12.28 -8.16 -1.59
CA ILE A 207 -11.48 -8.23 -0.36
C ILE A 207 -11.20 -9.70 -0.03
N SER A 208 -9.95 -10.02 0.31
CA SER A 208 -9.56 -11.36 0.75
C SER A 208 -9.40 -11.42 2.27
N LEU A 209 -9.99 -12.43 2.90
CA LEU A 209 -9.85 -12.73 4.32
C LEU A 209 -9.05 -14.03 4.45
N VAL A 210 -7.83 -13.95 4.98
CA VAL A 210 -6.85 -15.05 5.02
C VAL A 210 -6.43 -15.32 6.46
N PRO A 211 -6.76 -16.49 7.04
CA PRO A 211 -6.36 -16.82 8.42
C PRO A 211 -4.85 -17.01 8.52
N ILE A 212 -4.27 -16.72 9.68
CA ILE A 212 -2.85 -17.00 9.98
C ILE A 212 -2.81 -18.20 10.92
N CYS A 213 -2.32 -19.35 10.45
CA CYS A 213 -2.23 -20.59 11.22
C CYS A 213 -3.52 -20.95 11.99
N PRO A 214 -4.68 -21.11 11.32
CA PRO A 214 -5.93 -21.46 12.00
C PRO A 214 -5.85 -22.85 12.61
N HIS A 215 -6.36 -23.01 13.84
CA HIS A 215 -6.50 -24.30 14.49
C HIS A 215 -7.52 -25.21 13.77
N THR A 216 -8.47 -24.61 13.05
CA THR A 216 -9.55 -25.30 12.35
C THR A 216 -9.13 -25.76 10.96
N LEU A 217 -8.89 -27.07 10.77
CA LEU A 217 -8.40 -27.67 9.51
C LEU A 217 -9.28 -27.44 8.27
N SER A 218 -10.58 -27.18 8.46
CA SER A 218 -11.52 -26.86 7.38
C SER A 218 -11.49 -25.39 6.95
N HIS A 219 -10.78 -24.51 7.65
CA HIS A 219 -10.76 -23.09 7.33
C HIS A 219 -10.07 -22.84 5.98
N ARG A 220 -10.59 -21.88 5.20
CA ARG A 220 -10.09 -21.53 3.87
C ARG A 220 -10.09 -20.00 3.72
N PRO A 221 -9.20 -19.42 2.90
CA PRO A 221 -9.32 -18.02 2.52
C PRO A 221 -10.69 -17.74 1.91
N LEU A 222 -11.33 -16.66 2.35
CA LEU A 222 -12.61 -16.19 1.81
C LEU A 222 -12.37 -14.94 0.95
N VAL A 223 -13.05 -14.83 -0.18
CA VAL A 223 -13.02 -13.64 -1.03
C VAL A 223 -14.44 -13.09 -1.14
N VAL A 224 -14.63 -11.83 -0.78
CA VAL A 224 -15.93 -11.14 -0.78
C VAL A 224 -15.90 -9.87 -1.62
N ASN A 225 -17.06 -9.27 -1.87
CA ASN A 225 -17.16 -8.01 -2.61
C ASN A 225 -16.43 -6.87 -1.87
N ALA A 226 -15.77 -5.97 -2.60
CA ALA A 226 -15.05 -4.85 -1.97
C ALA A 226 -15.95 -3.91 -1.15
N ASN A 227 -17.25 -3.85 -1.43
CA ASN A 227 -18.18 -2.99 -0.69
C ASN A 227 -18.73 -3.64 0.59
N SER A 228 -18.38 -4.90 0.88
CA SER A 228 -18.75 -5.57 2.13
C SER A 228 -18.05 -4.94 3.35
N THR A 229 -18.75 -4.93 4.47
CA THR A 229 -18.22 -4.54 5.80
C THR A 229 -17.78 -5.79 6.55
N ILE A 230 -16.50 -5.87 6.92
CA ILE A 230 -15.92 -6.96 7.70
C ILE A 230 -15.80 -6.51 9.16
N ASN A 231 -16.37 -7.27 10.09
CA ASN A 231 -16.25 -7.04 11.54
C ASN A 231 -15.50 -8.20 12.18
N ILE A 232 -14.42 -7.89 12.90
CA ILE A 232 -13.64 -8.83 13.69
C ILE A 232 -13.76 -8.43 15.16
N GLU A 233 -14.49 -9.20 15.96
CA GLU A 233 -14.66 -8.98 17.40
C GLU A 233 -13.76 -9.94 18.20
N LEU A 234 -12.96 -9.41 19.13
CA LEU A 234 -12.16 -10.26 20.03
C LEU A 234 -13.01 -10.83 21.15
N ASP A 235 -12.84 -12.12 21.43
CA ASP A 235 -13.63 -12.80 22.45
C ASP A 235 -13.28 -12.34 23.88
N THR A 236 -14.27 -11.77 24.56
CA THR A 236 -14.21 -11.37 25.98
C THR A 236 -13.80 -12.49 26.95
N ARG A 237 -13.99 -13.75 26.58
CA ARG A 237 -13.65 -14.94 27.39
C ARG A 237 -12.15 -15.27 27.36
N CYS A 238 -11.41 -14.75 26.38
CA CYS A 238 -9.99 -15.03 26.19
C CYS A 238 -9.14 -13.85 26.66
N GLY A 239 -8.31 -14.07 27.70
CA GLY A 239 -7.44 -13.02 28.27
C GLY A 239 -6.20 -12.67 27.44
N THR A 240 -6.08 -13.17 26.20
CA THR A 240 -4.93 -12.96 25.33
C THR A 240 -4.97 -11.56 24.71
N THR A 241 -3.86 -10.83 24.77
CA THR A 241 -3.79 -9.50 24.13
C THR A 241 -3.44 -9.59 22.64
N ALA A 242 -4.19 -8.86 21.82
CA ALA A 242 -4.01 -8.79 20.38
C ALA A 242 -3.64 -7.39 19.90
N GLN A 243 -3.31 -7.28 18.62
CA GLN A 243 -2.94 -6.05 17.95
C GLN A 243 -3.56 -6.04 16.55
N VAL A 244 -4.05 -4.88 16.12
CA VAL A 244 -4.35 -4.61 14.71
C VAL A 244 -3.19 -3.81 14.11
N THR A 245 -2.78 -4.20 12.91
CA THR A 245 -1.65 -3.66 12.17
C THR A 245 -2.09 -3.28 10.76
N PHE A 246 -1.67 -2.11 10.28
CA PHE A 246 -2.06 -1.53 8.98
C PHE A 246 -0.82 -1.44 8.08
N ASP A 247 -0.81 -2.15 6.96
CA ASP A 247 0.31 -2.28 6.01
C ASP A 247 1.67 -2.65 6.65
N GLY A 248 1.67 -3.26 7.84
CA GLY A 248 2.88 -3.51 8.62
C GLY A 248 3.57 -2.26 9.20
N GLN A 249 2.92 -1.09 9.20
CA GLN A 249 3.53 0.20 9.56
C GLN A 249 2.91 0.87 10.79
N ALA A 250 1.57 0.85 10.93
CA ALA A 250 0.86 1.45 12.05
C ALA A 250 0.13 0.38 12.86
N ASN A 251 0.22 0.43 14.19
CA ASN A 251 -0.23 -0.65 15.07
C ASN A 251 -1.08 -0.10 16.23
N GLN A 252 -2.23 -0.71 16.51
CA GLN A 252 -3.10 -0.39 17.65
C GLN A 252 -3.35 -1.61 18.52
N ASN A 253 -3.33 -1.45 19.84
CA ASN A 253 -3.58 -2.56 20.77
C ASN A 253 -5.08 -2.80 20.90
N LEU A 254 -5.48 -4.07 20.90
CA LEU A 254 -6.87 -4.48 21.05
C LEU A 254 -7.11 -5.05 22.46
N GLU A 255 -8.27 -4.73 23.02
CA GLU A 255 -8.79 -5.30 24.27
C GLU A 255 -9.90 -6.32 23.97
N PRO A 256 -10.15 -7.31 24.84
CA PRO A 256 -11.26 -8.26 24.66
C PRO A 256 -12.62 -7.53 24.59
N GLY A 257 -13.42 -7.84 23.57
CA GLY A 257 -14.66 -7.12 23.24
C GLY A 257 -14.48 -5.85 22.39
N ASP A 258 -13.26 -5.52 21.96
CA ASP A 258 -13.08 -4.56 20.87
C ASP A 258 -13.48 -5.18 19.51
N VAL A 259 -14.03 -4.34 18.63
CA VAL A 259 -14.36 -4.70 17.25
C VAL A 259 -13.48 -3.90 16.29
N VAL A 260 -12.79 -4.60 15.38
CA VAL A 260 -12.16 -4.00 14.20
C VAL A 260 -13.15 -4.08 13.05
N GLU A 261 -13.74 -2.94 12.69
CA GLU A 261 -14.59 -2.80 11.51
C GLU A 261 -13.74 -2.36 10.32
N ILE A 262 -13.81 -3.08 9.20
CA ILE A 262 -13.02 -2.86 8.00
C ILE A 262 -13.96 -2.74 6.80
N ARG A 263 -13.76 -1.72 5.97
CA ARG A 263 -14.55 -1.42 4.77
C ARG A 263 -13.64 -0.92 3.66
N ARG A 264 -14.13 -0.87 2.42
CA ARG A 264 -13.51 -0.06 1.36
C ARG A 264 -13.48 1.42 1.78
N HIS A 265 -12.33 2.07 1.60
CA HIS A 265 -12.15 3.50 1.79
C HIS A 265 -12.85 4.29 0.67
N ALA A 266 -13.32 5.51 0.99
CA ALA A 266 -14.05 6.34 0.05
C ALA A 266 -13.19 6.81 -1.14
N HIS A 267 -11.89 6.99 -0.92
CA HIS A 267 -10.93 7.41 -1.95
C HIS A 267 -10.09 6.24 -2.46
N THR A 268 -9.66 6.33 -3.71
CA THR A 268 -8.75 5.41 -4.40
C THR A 268 -7.40 6.07 -4.67
N VAL A 269 -6.36 5.25 -4.78
CA VAL A 269 -5.04 5.69 -5.27
C VAL A 269 -4.98 5.47 -6.77
N THR A 270 -4.62 6.51 -7.51
CA THR A 270 -4.29 6.40 -8.94
C THR A 270 -2.80 6.12 -9.08
N LEU A 271 -2.44 4.97 -9.63
CA LEU A 271 -1.08 4.65 -10.08
C LEU A 271 -0.95 4.95 -11.57
N LEU A 272 0.22 5.43 -11.98
CA LEU A 272 0.57 5.70 -13.37
C LEU A 272 1.77 4.84 -13.77
N HIS A 273 1.54 3.95 -14.73
CA HIS A 273 2.52 2.96 -15.18
C HIS A 273 2.97 3.27 -16.62
N PRO A 274 4.19 2.87 -17.02
CA PRO A 274 4.60 2.87 -18.43
C PRO A 274 3.62 2.09 -19.34
N LYS A 275 3.56 2.43 -20.64
CA LYS A 275 2.69 1.76 -21.64
C LYS A 275 2.93 0.25 -21.78
N ASP A 276 4.13 -0.22 -21.45
CA ASP A 276 4.57 -1.62 -21.50
C ASP A 276 4.38 -2.36 -20.15
N TYR A 277 3.67 -1.76 -19.19
CA TYR A 277 3.32 -2.41 -17.93
C TYR A 277 2.49 -3.68 -18.13
N ASP A 278 3.05 -4.81 -17.68
CA ASP A 278 2.37 -6.11 -17.60
C ASP A 278 2.51 -6.66 -16.17
N PHE A 279 1.42 -6.57 -15.39
CA PHE A 279 1.32 -7.18 -14.06
C PHE A 279 1.71 -8.67 -14.05
N TYR A 280 1.38 -9.43 -15.09
CA TYR A 280 1.74 -10.85 -15.16
C TYR A 280 3.23 -11.06 -15.44
N SER A 281 3.93 -10.14 -16.11
CA SER A 281 5.40 -10.17 -16.24
C SER A 281 6.07 -9.97 -14.89
N ILE A 282 5.58 -9.02 -14.09
CA ILE A 282 6.06 -8.79 -12.72
C ILE A 282 5.80 -10.05 -11.87
N LEU A 283 4.59 -10.60 -11.93
CA LEU A 283 4.20 -11.81 -11.21
C LEU A 283 5.08 -13.02 -11.59
N ARG A 284 5.34 -13.23 -12.89
CA ARG A 284 6.26 -14.28 -13.38
C ARG A 284 7.67 -14.10 -12.82
N ALA A 285 8.24 -12.90 -12.94
CA ALA A 285 9.59 -12.59 -12.47
C ALA A 285 9.73 -12.72 -10.93
N LYS A 286 8.68 -12.37 -10.18
CA LYS A 286 8.65 -12.46 -8.70
C LYS A 286 8.50 -13.88 -8.19
N LEU A 287 7.61 -14.67 -8.79
CA LEU A 287 7.28 -16.02 -8.35
C LEU A 287 8.05 -17.12 -9.10
N ARG A 288 8.93 -16.74 -10.05
CA ARG A 288 9.70 -17.66 -10.93
C ARG A 288 8.80 -18.63 -11.70
N TRP A 289 7.64 -18.14 -12.13
CA TRP A 289 6.68 -18.94 -12.88
C TRP A 289 7.13 -19.10 -14.34
N GLY A 290 7.70 -20.27 -14.64
CA GLY A 290 8.13 -20.67 -15.98
C GLY A 290 9.63 -20.96 -16.11
N ASP A 291 10.44 -20.58 -15.11
CA ASP A 291 11.91 -20.73 -15.12
C ASP A 291 12.39 -22.17 -15.39
N ASN A 292 11.55 -23.18 -15.09
CA ASN A 292 11.86 -24.61 -15.24
C ASN A 292 11.42 -25.23 -16.59
N LEU A 293 11.11 -24.43 -17.62
CA LEU A 293 10.68 -24.94 -18.94
C LEU A 293 11.83 -25.20 -19.93
N THR A 294 13.09 -24.91 -19.57
CA THR A 294 14.26 -25.38 -20.32
C THR A 294 14.45 -26.89 -20.13
N ARG A 295 14.18 -27.65 -21.20
CA ARG A 295 14.74 -29.00 -21.42
C ARG A 295 16.17 -28.93 -21.93
#